data_AF-A0A183EJD6-F1
#
_entry.id   AF-A0A183EJD6-F1
#
_cell.length_a   1.000
_cell.length_b   1.000
_cell.length_c   1.000
_cell.angle_alpha   90.00
_cell.angle_beta   90.00
_cell.angle_gamma   90.00
#
_symmetry.space_group_name_H-M   'P 1'
#
loop_
_entity.id
_entity.type
_entity.pdbx_description
1 polymer ?
#
loop_
_entity_poly.entity_id
_entity_poly.type
_entity_poly.pdbx_seq_one_letter_code
_entity_poly.pdbx_strand_id
1 'polypeptide(L)' 'MKTLAKEFSDCSSAKRGGDLGFIKRRQMQKAFEDAAFSLEVGQLSDIVDTESGLHLIYRIE' A
#
# COMPACT_ATOMS: atom_id res chain seq x y z
N MET A 1 -12.90 -3.02 1.91
CA MET A 1 -11.42 -2.87 1.90
C MET A 1 -10.74 -3.27 3.21
N LYS A 2 -11.14 -2.74 4.38
CA LYS A 2 -10.44 -3.00 5.67
C LYS A 2 -10.33 -4.47 6.10
N THR A 3 -11.21 -5.35 5.63
CA THR A 3 -11.22 -6.77 5.96
C THR A 3 -10.21 -7.59 5.16
N LEU A 4 -10.07 -7.35 3.85
CA LEU A 4 -9.12 -8.10 3.00
C LEU A 4 -7.66 -7.90 3.40
N ALA A 5 -7.26 -6.66 3.69
CA ALA A 5 -5.90 -6.36 4.12
C ALA A 5 -5.57 -6.90 5.53
N LYS A 6 -6.59 -7.23 6.32
CA LYS A 6 -6.44 -7.87 7.64
C LYS A 6 -6.27 -9.38 7.53
N GLU A 7 -6.87 -10.01 6.52
CA GLU A 7 -6.84 -11.46 6.31
C GLU A 7 -5.68 -11.95 5.43
N PHE A 8 -5.21 -11.15 4.46
CA PHE A 8 -4.24 -11.62 3.44
C PHE A 8 -2.89 -10.90 3.42
N SER A 9 -2.65 -9.93 4.32
CA SER A 9 -1.39 -9.19 4.32
C SER A 9 -0.38 -9.80 5.30
N ASP A 10 0.74 -10.30 4.78
CA ASP A 10 1.88 -10.81 5.57
C ASP A 10 2.77 -9.70 6.16
N CYS A 11 2.38 -8.43 5.98
CA CYS A 11 3.11 -7.30 6.53
C CYS A 11 2.61 -6.97 7.96
N SER A 12 3.50 -6.49 8.83
CA SER A 12 3.16 -6.09 10.22
C SER A 12 2.08 -5.00 10.34
N SER A 13 1.74 -4.32 9.23
CA SER A 13 0.61 -3.39 9.10
C SER A 13 -0.78 -4.07 9.00
N ALA A 14 -0.85 -5.40 8.84
CA ALA A 14 -2.09 -6.15 8.84
C ALA A 14 -2.91 -5.95 10.13
N LYS A 15 -2.24 -5.78 11.28
CA LYS A 15 -2.89 -5.48 12.56
C LYS A 15 -3.65 -4.14 12.56
N ARG A 16 -3.31 -3.22 11.66
CA ARG A 16 -4.00 -1.93 11.43
C ARG A 16 -4.90 -1.94 10.18
N GLY A 17 -5.18 -3.11 9.62
CA GLY A 17 -6.03 -3.24 8.42
C GLY A 17 -5.34 -2.77 7.14
N GLY A 18 -4.01 -2.88 7.07
CA GLY A 18 -3.21 -2.44 5.93
C GLY A 18 -2.85 -0.96 5.94
N ASP A 19 -3.24 -0.22 6.97
CA ASP A 19 -2.93 1.20 7.11
C ASP A 19 -1.45 1.41 7.49
N LEU A 20 -0.74 2.08 6.59
CA LEU A 20 0.66 2.45 6.74
C LEU A 20 0.81 3.86 7.37
N GLY A 21 -0.29 4.58 7.61
CA GLY A 21 -0.28 5.97 8.03
C GLY A 21 0.28 6.90 6.94
N PHE A 22 0.75 8.08 7.35
CA PHE A 22 1.36 9.03 6.42
C PHE A 22 2.74 8.55 5.97
N ILE A 23 2.81 8.05 4.73
CA ILE A 23 4.06 7.66 4.09
C ILE A 23 4.72 8.91 3.49
N LYS A 24 5.99 9.16 3.84
CA LYS A 24 6.79 10.22 3.20
C LYS A 24 7.63 9.63 2.08
N ARG A 25 7.94 10.47 1.09
CA ARG A 25 8.89 10.13 0.03
C ARG A 25 10.21 9.66 0.62
N ARG A 26 10.81 8.62 0.02
CA ARG A 26 12.03 7.89 0.42
C ARG A 26 11.91 6.96 1.62
N GLN A 27 10.71 6.69 2.12
CA GLN A 27 10.50 5.70 3.19
C GLN A 27 10.16 4.30 2.68
N MET A 28 9.75 4.18 1.41
CA MET A 28 9.36 2.91 0.79
C MET A 28 10.17 2.68 -0.49
N GLN A 29 10.06 1.47 -1.04
CA GLN A 29 10.67 1.17 -2.34
C GLN A 29 10.12 2.12 -3.41
N LYS A 30 10.97 2.50 -4.36
CA LYS A 30 10.65 3.50 -5.38
C LYS A 30 9.39 3.14 -6.18
N ALA A 31 9.22 1.86 -6.54
CA ALA A 31 8.04 1.39 -7.26
C ALA A 31 6.75 1.54 -6.45
N PHE A 32 6.80 1.26 -5.15
CA PHE A 32 5.67 1.44 -4.24
C PHE A 32 5.33 2.93 -4.08
N GLU A 33 6.35 3.76 -3.90
CA GLU A 33 6.16 5.21 -3.74
C GLU A 33 5.57 5.83 -5.00
N ASP A 34 6.16 5.55 -6.17
CA ASP A 34 5.69 6.09 -7.44
C ASP A 34 4.23 5.71 -7.70
N ALA A 35 3.84 4.47 -7.41
CA ALA A 35 2.45 4.02 -7.50
C ALA A 35 1.55 4.73 -6.49
N ALA A 36 1.92 4.77 -5.20
CA ALA A 36 1.12 5.41 -4.16
C ALA A 36 0.88 6.91 -4.39
N PHE A 37 1.90 7.63 -4.88
CA PHE A 37 1.79 9.06 -5.19
C PHE A 37 1.08 9.34 -6.52
N SER A 38 1.01 8.37 -7.43
CA SER A 38 0.28 8.50 -8.70
C SER A 38 -1.22 8.25 -8.55
N LEU A 39 -1.68 7.67 -7.43
CA LEU A 39 -3.09 7.41 -7.16
C LEU A 39 -3.81 8.65 -6.67
N GLU A 40 -5.07 8.79 -7.04
CA GLU A 40 -5.99 9.74 -6.43
C GLU A 40 -6.53 9.22 -5.08
N VAL A 41 -7.04 10.14 -4.26
CA VAL A 41 -7.64 9.80 -2.96
C VAL A 41 -8.88 8.92 -3.18
N GLY A 42 -8.90 7.74 -2.56
CA GLY A 42 -9.95 6.74 -2.74
C GLY A 42 -9.69 5.77 -3.89
N GLN A 43 -8.54 5.85 -4.58
CA GLN A 43 -8.20 4.98 -5.69
C GLN A 43 -7.37 3.78 -5.24
N LEU A 44 -7.66 2.62 -5.84
CA LEU A 44 -6.85 1.41 -5.73
C LEU A 44 -5.87 1.36 -6.92
N SER A 45 -4.62 1.02 -6.65
CA SER A 45 -3.62 0.76 -7.68
C SER A 45 -3.83 -0.57 -8.36
N ASP A 46 -3.26 -0.67 -9.55
CA ASP A 46 -2.92 -1.96 -10.12
C ASP A 46 -1.87 -2.69 -9.27
N ILE A 47 -1.60 -3.95 -9.62
CA ILE A 47 -0.62 -4.79 -8.91
C ILE A 47 0.76 -4.18 -9.10
N VAL A 48 1.36 -3.74 -8.00
CA VAL A 48 2.71 -3.16 -7.96
C VAL A 48 3.70 -4.27 -7.63
N ASP A 49 4.54 -4.62 -8.58
CA ASP A 49 5.65 -5.54 -8.38
C ASP A 49 6.84 -4.79 -7.76
N THR A 50 7.36 -5.33 -6.67
CA THR A 50 8.51 -4.78 -5.94
C THR A 50 9.43 -5.92 -5.53
N GLU A 51 10.65 -5.62 -5.06
CA GLU A 51 11.58 -6.67 -4.62
C GLU A 51 11.06 -7.48 -3.41
N SER A 52 10.04 -6.97 -2.71
CA SER A 52 9.36 -7.68 -1.62
C SER A 52 8.21 -8.58 -2.10
N GLY A 53 7.81 -8.49 -3.36
CA GLY A 53 6.69 -9.21 -3.96
C GLY A 53 5.64 -8.28 -4.55
N LEU A 54 4.42 -8.78 -4.67
CA LEU A 54 3.29 -8.09 -5.28
C LEU A 54 2.49 -7.33 -4.22
N HIS A 55 2.22 -6.04 -4.48
CA HIS A 55 1.50 -5.16 -3.58
C HIS A 55 0.28 -4.54 -4.27
N LEU A 56 -0.82 -4.42 -3.51
CA LEU A 56 -1.98 -3.60 -3.88
C LEU A 56 -2.02 -2.40 -2.96
N ILE A 57 -2.11 -1.20 -3.54
CA ILE A 57 -2.05 0.07 -2.80
C ILE A 57 -3.41 0.74 -2.89
N TYR A 58 -3.99 1.08 -1.74
CA TYR A 58 -5.21 1.88 -1.69
C TYR A 58 -4.90 3.21 -1.03
N ARG A 59 -5.10 4.31 -1.77
CA ARG A 59 -4.85 5.64 -1.22
C ARG A 59 -6.07 6.12 -0.45
N ILE A 60 -5.89 6.38 0.84
CA ILE A 60 -6.98 6.83 1.73
C ILE A 60 -7.08 8.36 1.73
N GLU A 61 -5.96 9.06 1.55
CA GLU A 61 -5.80 10.53 1.60
C GLU A 61 -4.54 10.98 0.84
#